data_AF-A0A2N2SA82-F1
#
_entry.id   AF-A0A2N2SA82-F1
#
_cell.length_a   1.000
_cell.length_b   1.000
_cell.length_c   1.000
_cell.angle_alpha   90.00
_cell.angle_beta   90.00
_cell.angle_gamma   90.00
#
_symmetry.space_group_name_H-M   'P 1'
#
loop_
_entity.id
_entity.type
_entity.pdbx_description
1 polymer ?
#
loop_
_entity_poly.entity_id
_entity_poly.type
_entity_poly.pdbx_seq_one_letter_code
_entity_poly.pdbx_strand_id
1 'polypeptide(L)'
;MGLRSVRGCIVGLLITCASILPAWAEPPTLVVLDFDLLEDHPDPAQAADLQRRLARVRDMFADGVAAAGVYRVIGLGAAQPVHDGYRRQIQNVHRCGYCQVEIGKAAGARLAAAGWVQKVSNLILNINVEIRDVEADRVVLTKSV
;
A
#
# COMPACT_ATOMS: atom_id res chain seq x y z
N MET A 1 2.50 -46.21 -70.44
CA MET A 1 1.32 -46.02 -69.57
C MET A 1 1.54 -46.71 -68.23
N GLY A 2 1.53 -45.97 -67.12
CA GLY A 2 1.66 -46.56 -65.79
C GLY A 2 1.97 -45.52 -64.72
N LEU A 3 1.02 -44.61 -64.48
CA LEU A 3 1.13 -43.53 -63.49
C LEU A 3 1.02 -44.14 -62.08
N ARG A 4 2.10 -44.10 -61.29
CA ARG A 4 2.10 -44.55 -59.88
C ARG A 4 1.69 -43.41 -58.96
N SER A 5 0.58 -43.62 -58.27
CA SER A 5 -0.09 -42.74 -57.31
C SER A 5 0.78 -42.48 -56.06
N VAL A 6 0.98 -41.21 -55.72
CA VAL A 6 1.58 -40.76 -54.45
C VAL A 6 0.47 -40.67 -53.41
N ARG A 7 0.46 -41.61 -52.46
CA ARG A 7 -0.41 -41.57 -51.28
C ARG A 7 0.20 -40.61 -50.26
N GLY A 8 -0.47 -39.47 -50.08
CA GLY A 8 -0.14 -38.48 -49.05
C GLY A 8 -0.45 -39.00 -47.65
N CYS A 9 0.55 -38.99 -46.78
CA CYS A 9 0.36 -39.05 -45.33
C CYS A 9 0.36 -37.62 -44.79
N ILE A 10 -0.83 -37.02 -44.67
CA ILE A 10 -1.01 -35.79 -43.91
C ILE A 10 -1.04 -36.21 -42.43
N VAL A 11 0.10 -36.09 -41.75
CA VAL A 11 0.17 -36.23 -40.29
C VAL A 11 -0.42 -34.96 -39.69
N GLY A 12 -1.64 -35.06 -39.18
CA GLY A 12 -2.32 -33.99 -38.46
C GLY A 12 -1.62 -33.68 -37.14
N LEU A 13 -0.93 -32.54 -37.08
CA LEU A 13 -0.37 -31.98 -35.86
C LEU A 13 -1.52 -31.44 -35.01
N LEU A 14 -2.00 -32.24 -34.05
CA LEU A 14 -2.91 -31.82 -33.00
C LEU A 14 -2.19 -30.80 -32.10
N ILE A 15 -2.41 -29.51 -32.36
CA ILE A 15 -1.99 -28.42 -31.47
C ILE A 15 -2.93 -28.46 -30.25
N THR A 16 -2.52 -29.17 -29.20
CA THR A 16 -3.12 -29.07 -27.87
C THR A 16 -2.95 -27.64 -27.37
N CYS A 17 -4.04 -26.87 -27.41
CA CYS A 17 -4.14 -25.53 -26.88
C CYS A 17 -4.12 -25.61 -25.34
N ALA A 18 -2.91 -25.65 -24.75
CA ALA A 18 -2.73 -25.51 -23.32
C ALA A 18 -3.20 -24.11 -22.91
N SER A 19 -4.40 -24.03 -22.35
CA SER A 19 -4.99 -22.79 -21.87
C SER A 19 -4.15 -22.28 -20.69
N ILE A 20 -3.30 -21.29 -20.93
CA ILE A 20 -2.63 -20.54 -19.88
C ILE A 20 -3.70 -19.68 -19.22
N LEU A 21 -4.27 -20.16 -18.12
CA LEU A 21 -5.10 -19.32 -17.26
C LEU A 21 -4.17 -18.25 -16.66
N PRO A 22 -4.53 -16.95 -16.72
CA PRO A 22 -3.75 -15.94 -16.04
C PRO A 22 -3.75 -16.28 -14.56
N ALA A 23 -2.56 -16.42 -13.96
CA ALA A 23 -2.43 -16.46 -12.52
C ALA A 23 -2.79 -15.07 -12.00
N TRP A 24 -3.94 -14.94 -11.34
CA TRP A 24 -4.28 -13.71 -10.63
C TRP A 24 -3.33 -13.63 -9.44
N ALA A 25 -2.31 -12.78 -9.57
CA ALA A 25 -1.39 -12.53 -8.46
C ALA A 25 -2.20 -11.98 -7.28
N GLU A 26 -1.99 -12.55 -6.10
CA GLU A 26 -2.66 -12.08 -4.89
C GLU A 26 -2.29 -10.60 -4.65
N PRO A 27 -3.26 -9.74 -4.26
CA PRO A 27 -2.97 -8.35 -3.97
C PRO A 27 -1.86 -8.21 -2.92
N PRO A 28 -0.88 -7.31 -3.13
CA PRO A 28 0.22 -7.15 -2.19
C PRO A 28 -0.31 -6.67 -0.83
N THR A 29 0.35 -7.13 0.24
CA THR A 29 0.01 -6.71 1.61
C THR A 29 0.41 -5.26 1.84
N LEU A 30 -0.49 -4.50 2.45
CA LEU A 30 -0.30 -3.10 2.80
C LEU A 30 -0.53 -2.92 4.31
N VAL A 31 0.47 -2.44 5.03
CA VAL A 31 0.26 -1.89 6.37
C VAL A 31 0.04 -0.40 6.26
N VAL A 32 -1.02 0.12 6.90
CA VAL A 32 -1.30 1.55 6.99
C VAL A 32 -0.86 2.06 8.35
N LEU A 33 0.17 2.90 8.37
CA LEU A 33 0.73 3.51 9.58
C LEU A 33 -0.20 4.60 10.12
N ASP A 34 0.04 5.05 11.34
CA ASP A 34 -0.65 6.23 11.86
C ASP A 34 -0.33 7.46 11.01
N PHE A 35 -1.36 8.26 10.75
CA PHE A 35 -1.20 9.49 9.99
C PHE A 35 -0.56 10.57 10.85
N ASP A 36 0.22 11.45 10.22
CA ASP A 36 0.80 12.61 10.86
C ASP A 36 -0.06 13.87 10.66
N LEU A 37 0.04 14.80 11.61
CA LEU A 37 -0.55 16.13 11.48
C LEU A 37 0.57 17.15 11.32
N LEU A 38 0.57 17.85 10.19
CA LEU A 38 1.41 19.02 9.96
C LEU A 38 0.57 20.27 10.23
N GLU A 39 0.96 21.03 11.24
CA GLU A 39 0.37 22.33 11.55
C GLU A 39 1.43 23.31 12.06
N ASP A 40 1.33 24.56 11.63
CA ASP A 40 2.28 25.62 12.04
C ASP A 40 1.88 26.29 13.36
N HIS A 41 0.59 26.18 13.71
CA HIS A 41 -0.02 26.84 14.88
C HIS A 41 -0.87 25.83 15.68
N PRO A 42 -0.22 24.94 16.45
CA PRO A 42 -0.92 23.96 17.27
C PRO A 42 -1.70 24.65 18.40
N ASP A 43 -2.94 24.19 18.59
CA ASP A 43 -3.78 24.57 19.73
C ASP A 43 -3.90 23.38 20.69
N PRO A 44 -3.28 23.44 21.89
CA PRO A 44 -3.36 22.36 22.88
C PRO A 44 -4.79 22.00 23.28
N ALA A 45 -5.72 22.95 23.24
CA ALA A 45 -7.13 22.69 23.57
C ALA A 45 -7.80 21.78 22.54
N GLN A 46 -7.31 21.75 21.29
CA GLN A 46 -7.84 20.95 20.20
C GLN A 46 -7.04 19.66 19.95
N ALA A 47 -5.84 19.52 20.52
CA ALA A 47 -4.92 18.41 20.23
C ALA A 47 -5.59 17.03 20.34
N ALA A 48 -6.31 16.76 21.43
CA ALA A 48 -6.99 15.47 21.62
C ALA A 48 -8.09 15.21 20.58
N ASP A 49 -8.81 16.25 20.15
CA ASP A 49 -9.85 16.10 19.12
C ASP A 49 -9.27 15.92 17.73
N LEU A 50 -8.21 16.67 17.40
CA LEU A 50 -7.48 16.52 16.15
C LEU A 50 -6.86 15.13 16.03
N GLN A 51 -6.27 14.59 17.10
CA GLN A 51 -5.75 13.23 17.12
C GLN A 51 -6.85 12.18 16.86
N ARG A 52 -8.03 12.32 17.48
CA ARG A 52 -9.18 11.44 17.18
C ARG A 52 -9.65 11.54 15.74
N ARG A 53 -9.68 12.75 15.17
CA ARG A 53 -10.06 12.96 13.76
C ARG A 53 -9.02 12.34 12.82
N LEU A 54 -7.74 12.51 13.12
CA LEU A 54 -6.63 11.97 12.35
C LEU A 54 -6.66 10.45 12.29
N ALA A 55 -6.90 9.80 13.44
CA ALA A 55 -7.11 8.35 13.51
C ALA A 55 -8.29 7.92 12.64
N ARG A 56 -9.42 8.63 12.68
CA ARG A 56 -10.57 8.34 11.81
C ARG A 56 -10.24 8.50 10.32
N VAL A 57 -9.46 9.52 9.93
CA VAL A 57 -9.03 9.70 8.53
C VAL A 57 -8.15 8.53 8.08
N ARG A 58 -7.22 8.09 8.94
CA ARG A 58 -6.39 6.91 8.69
C ARG A 58 -7.25 5.66 8.49
N ASP A 59 -8.26 5.45 9.34
CA ASP A 59 -9.15 4.29 9.26
C ASP A 59 -10.02 4.33 8.00
N MET A 60 -10.60 5.50 7.67
CA MET A 60 -11.35 5.70 6.43
C MET A 60 -10.50 5.40 5.19
N PHE A 61 -9.22 5.78 5.20
CA PHE A 61 -8.29 5.44 4.13
C PHE A 61 -8.04 3.93 4.06
N ALA A 62 -7.73 3.29 5.19
CA ALA A 62 -7.48 1.85 5.26
C ALA A 62 -8.71 1.04 4.79
N ASP A 63 -9.90 1.40 5.23
CA ASP A 63 -11.16 0.76 4.85
C ASP A 63 -11.47 0.96 3.36
N GLY A 64 -11.28 2.18 2.84
CA GLY A 64 -11.48 2.48 1.42
C GLY A 64 -10.52 1.70 0.52
N VAL A 65 -9.26 1.58 0.93
CA VAL A 65 -8.26 0.77 0.21
C VAL A 65 -8.62 -0.72 0.26
N ALA A 66 -9.01 -1.23 1.42
CA ALA A 66 -9.43 -2.63 1.57
C ALA A 66 -10.66 -2.94 0.70
N ALA A 67 -11.66 -2.05 0.69
CA ALA A 67 -12.87 -2.19 -0.11
C ALA A 67 -12.59 -2.15 -1.63
N ALA A 68 -11.59 -1.39 -2.07
CA ALA A 68 -11.17 -1.36 -3.46
C ALA A 68 -10.49 -2.66 -3.94
N GLY A 69 -10.02 -3.51 -3.01
CA GLY A 69 -9.45 -4.83 -3.33
C GLY A 69 -8.07 -4.81 -4.02
N VAL A 70 -7.50 -3.63 -4.25
CA VAL A 70 -6.18 -3.46 -4.90
C VAL A 70 -5.00 -3.81 -3.98
N TYR A 71 -5.23 -3.80 -2.66
CA TYR A 71 -4.26 -4.17 -1.63
C TYR A 71 -4.93 -5.04 -0.58
N ARG A 72 -4.17 -5.99 -0.01
CA ARG A 72 -4.59 -6.70 1.20
C ARG A 72 -4.13 -5.93 2.43
N VAL A 73 -5.02 -5.11 2.99
CA VAL A 73 -4.70 -4.30 4.17
C VAL A 73 -4.53 -5.20 5.40
N ILE A 74 -3.41 -5.05 6.10
CA ILE A 74 -3.09 -5.77 7.33
C ILE A 74 -2.89 -4.78 8.49
N GLY A 75 -3.20 -5.23 9.71
CA GLY A 75 -2.94 -4.46 10.92
C GLY A 75 -1.47 -4.50 11.34
N LEU A 76 -1.06 -3.56 12.21
CA LEU A 76 0.31 -3.53 12.76
C LEU A 76 0.64 -4.79 13.55
N GLY A 77 -0.31 -5.33 14.32
CA GLY A 77 -0.12 -6.57 15.08
C GLY A 77 1.14 -6.53 15.96
N ALA A 78 2.06 -7.48 15.75
CA ALA A 78 3.34 -7.54 16.47
C ALA A 78 4.27 -6.33 16.22
N ALA A 79 4.03 -5.54 15.17
CA ALA A 79 4.79 -4.34 14.86
C ALA A 79 4.40 -3.12 15.73
N GLN A 80 3.31 -3.19 16.51
CA GLN A 80 2.84 -2.07 17.32
C GLN A 80 3.94 -1.45 18.21
N PRO A 81 4.77 -2.23 18.95
CA PRO A 81 5.81 -1.64 19.79
C PRO A 81 6.91 -0.90 18.98
N VAL A 82 7.22 -1.39 17.78
CA VAL A 82 8.19 -0.75 16.86
C VAL A 82 7.63 0.57 16.35
N HIS A 83 6.38 0.55 15.88
CA HIS A 83 5.64 1.72 15.46
C HIS A 83 5.60 2.79 16.57
N ASP A 84 5.16 2.41 17.77
CA ASP A 84 5.05 3.32 18.90
C ASP A 84 6.43 3.83 19.36
N GLY A 85 7.47 3.01 19.22
CA GLY A 85 8.86 3.39 19.45
C GLY A 85 9.27 4.58 18.59
N TYR A 86 9.06 4.49 17.28
CA TYR A 86 9.35 5.59 16.38
C TYR A 86 8.46 6.81 16.63
N ARG A 87 7.17 6.63 16.91
CA ARG A 87 6.25 7.72 17.23
C ARG A 87 6.67 8.53 18.47
N ARG A 88 7.35 7.90 19.43
CA ARG A 88 7.91 8.61 20.61
C ARG A 88 9.19 9.37 20.31
N GLN A 89 9.95 8.96 19.31
CA GLN A 89 11.27 9.53 18.98
C GLN A 89 11.18 10.59 17.87
N ILE A 90 10.20 10.47 17.00
CA ILE A 90 10.09 11.24 15.76
C ILE A 90 8.70 11.84 15.70
N GLN A 91 8.62 13.15 15.46
CA GLN A 91 7.33 13.85 15.36
C GLN A 91 6.50 13.37 14.18
N ASN A 92 7.15 13.15 13.03
CA ASN A 92 6.51 12.88 11.74
C ASN A 92 7.11 11.62 11.09
N VAL A 93 6.46 10.46 11.27
CA VAL A 93 6.90 9.18 10.71
C VAL A 93 6.85 9.19 9.17
N HIS A 94 5.95 9.96 8.55
CA HIS A 94 5.91 10.11 7.08
C HIS A 94 7.20 10.67 6.48
N ARG A 95 8.03 11.39 7.27
CA ARG A 95 9.32 11.92 6.81
C ARG A 95 10.48 10.93 6.97
N CYS A 96 10.26 9.80 7.63
CA CYS A 96 11.28 8.81 7.91
C CYS A 96 11.06 7.55 7.06
N GLY A 97 11.67 7.50 5.87
CA GLY A 97 11.58 6.32 5.00
C GLY A 97 12.08 5.04 5.67
N TYR A 98 13.21 5.11 6.39
CA TYR A 98 13.73 4.00 7.18
C TYR A 98 12.72 3.47 8.21
N CYS A 99 12.04 4.36 8.94
CA CYS A 99 11.04 3.98 9.94
C CYS A 99 9.85 3.27 9.30
N GLN A 100 9.37 3.76 8.14
CA GLN A 100 8.30 3.12 7.40
C GLN A 100 8.68 1.69 6.97
N VAL A 101 9.92 1.51 6.50
CA VAL A 101 10.45 0.20 6.11
C VAL A 101 10.53 -0.72 7.32
N GLU A 102 11.10 -0.29 8.45
CA GLU A 102 11.26 -1.14 9.62
C GLU A 102 9.90 -1.55 10.22
N ILE A 103 8.93 -0.63 10.27
CA ILE A 103 7.57 -0.97 10.70
C ILE A 103 6.91 -1.93 9.70
N GLY A 104 7.08 -1.70 8.39
CA GLY A 104 6.58 -2.59 7.34
C GLY A 104 7.13 -4.00 7.43
N LYS A 105 8.45 -4.14 7.62
CA LYS A 105 9.12 -5.43 7.85
C LYS A 105 8.57 -6.12 9.10
N ALA A 106 8.49 -5.39 10.21
CA ALA A 106 7.97 -5.93 11.48
C ALA A 106 6.51 -6.40 11.36
N ALA A 107 5.71 -5.73 10.51
CA ALA A 107 4.33 -6.11 10.24
C ALA A 107 4.18 -7.26 9.23
N GLY A 108 5.27 -7.68 8.55
CA GLY A 108 5.20 -8.64 7.45
C GLY A 108 4.50 -8.08 6.20
N ALA A 109 4.55 -6.76 6.00
CA ALA A 109 3.92 -6.10 4.87
C ALA A 109 4.88 -5.98 3.68
N ARG A 110 4.36 -6.18 2.46
CA ARG A 110 5.08 -5.90 1.20
C ARG A 110 5.23 -4.39 1.00
N LEU A 111 4.22 -3.64 1.41
CA LEU A 111 4.10 -2.20 1.26
C LEU A 111 3.74 -1.54 2.60
N ALA A 112 4.25 -0.33 2.82
CA ALA A 112 3.87 0.51 3.95
C ALA A 112 3.26 1.83 3.42
N ALA A 113 2.06 2.17 3.88
CA ALA A 113 1.42 3.45 3.62
C ALA A 113 1.65 4.39 4.80
N ALA A 114 2.24 5.55 4.52
CA ALA A 114 2.33 6.67 5.45
C ALA A 114 1.47 7.82 4.93
N GLY A 115 0.61 8.35 5.80
CA GLY A 115 -0.24 9.49 5.46
C GLY A 115 0.05 10.69 6.34
N TRP A 116 -0.26 11.88 5.84
CA TRP A 116 -0.24 13.10 6.64
C TRP A 116 -1.30 14.09 6.19
N VAL A 117 -1.87 14.77 7.17
CA VAL A 117 -2.81 15.87 6.98
C VAL A 117 -2.05 17.17 7.20
N GLN A 118 -2.07 18.05 6.20
CA GLN A 118 -1.48 19.37 6.31
C GLN A 118 -2.58 20.40 6.56
N LYS A 119 -2.59 20.96 7.76
CA LYS A 119 -3.51 22.00 8.21
C LYS A 119 -2.84 23.35 8.05
N VAL A 120 -3.10 24.01 6.92
CA VAL A 120 -2.60 25.37 6.66
C VAL A 120 -3.50 26.41 7.35
N SER A 121 -4.78 26.10 7.55
CA SER A 121 -5.72 26.93 8.31
C SER A 121 -6.88 26.07 8.86
N ASN A 122 -7.84 26.69 9.56
CA ASN A 122 -9.04 26.00 10.04
C ASN A 122 -9.97 25.48 8.92
N LEU A 123 -9.82 25.99 7.69
CA LEU A 123 -10.72 25.68 6.56
C LEU A 123 -10.02 25.00 5.38
N ILE A 124 -8.68 24.88 5.40
CA ILE A 124 -7.91 24.32 4.28
C ILE A 124 -7.05 23.17 4.80
N LEU A 125 -7.41 21.96 4.37
CA LEU A 125 -6.76 20.71 4.71
C LEU A 125 -6.34 20.03 3.40
N ASN A 126 -5.10 19.57 3.34
CA ASN A 126 -4.61 18.70 2.28
C ASN A 126 -4.29 17.32 2.89
N ILE A 127 -4.80 16.25 2.29
CA ILE A 127 -4.53 14.89 2.72
C ILE A 127 -3.54 14.28 1.75
N ASN A 128 -2.46 13.73 2.29
CA ASN A 128 -1.39 13.16 1.51
C ASN A 128 -1.16 11.72 1.95
N VAL A 129 -0.86 10.85 0.99
CA VAL A 129 -0.49 9.47 1.24
C VAL A 129 0.68 9.11 0.35
N GLU A 130 1.67 8.46 0.94
CA GLU A 130 2.77 7.79 0.26
C GLU A 130 2.67 6.28 0.51
N ILE A 131 2.92 5.48 -0.51
CA ILE A 131 3.11 4.04 -0.38
C ILE A 131 4.56 3.72 -0.76
N ARG A 132 5.25 3.04 0.15
CA ARG A 132 6.64 2.60 0.02
C ARG A 132 6.72 1.09 -0.13
N ASP A 133 7.55 0.65 -1.06
CA ASP A 133 8.01 -0.72 -1.17
C ASP A 133 9.00 -1.00 -0.04
N VAL A 134 8.67 -1.97 0.83
CA VAL A 134 9.45 -2.29 2.04
C VAL A 134 10.79 -2.97 1.72
N GLU A 135 10.82 -3.77 0.65
CA GLU A 135 12.01 -4.53 0.26
C GLU A 135 12.97 -3.65 -0.55
N ALA A 136 12.44 -2.92 -1.52
CA ALA A 136 13.22 -2.06 -2.41
C ALA A 136 13.52 -0.67 -1.82
N ASP A 137 12.97 -0.36 -0.64
CA ASP A 137 13.04 0.95 0.03
C ASP A 137 12.85 2.14 -0.93
N ARG A 138 11.74 2.11 -1.66
CA ARG A 138 11.39 3.19 -2.59
C ARG A 138 9.91 3.49 -2.58
N VAL A 139 9.60 4.74 -2.82
CA VAL A 139 8.22 5.18 -3.05
C VAL A 139 7.72 4.57 -4.35
N VAL A 140 6.54 3.95 -4.29
CA VAL A 140 5.85 3.39 -5.45
C VAL A 140 4.60 4.18 -5.82
N LEU A 141 4.04 4.93 -4.87
CA LEU A 141 2.88 5.78 -5.10
C LEU A 141 2.93 6.98 -4.16
N THR A 142 2.54 8.14 -4.68
CA THR A 142 2.24 9.32 -3.87
C THR A 142 0.96 9.94 -4.38
N LYS A 143 0.12 10.43 -3.46
CA LYS A 143 -1.14 11.08 -3.79
C LYS A 143 -1.45 12.18 -2.79
N SER A 144 -1.87 13.33 -3.32
CA SER A 144 -2.41 14.46 -2.56
C SER A 144 -3.81 14.78 -3.06
N VAL A 145 -4.69 15.17 -2.14
CA VAL A 145 -6.08 15.60 -2.39
C VAL A 145 -6.48 16.78 -1.52
#